data_AF-A0A2V8JJW3-F1
#
_entry.id   AF-A0A2V8JJW3-F1
#
_cell.length_a   1.000
_cell.length_b   1.000
_cell.length_c   1.000
_cell.angle_alpha   90.00
_cell.angle_beta   90.00
_cell.angle_gamma   90.00
#
_symmetry.space_group_name_H-M   'P 1'
#
loop_
_entity.id
_entity.type
_entity.pdbx_description
1 polymer ?
#
loop_
_entity_poly.entity_id
_entity_poly.type
_entity_poly.pdbx_seq_one_letter_code
_entity_poly.pdbx_strand_id
1 'polypeptide(L)' 'MAKNARPTAHKRAREKAQQERQKEKAQRRAEARERRASAPRQTADEDPDLAGMRPGPQPPPDWLEIDSPSSKDEH' A
#
# COMPACT_ATOMS: atom_id res chain seq x y z
N MET A 1 -15.41 -7.31 49.89
CA MET A 1 -15.96 -7.36 48.52
C MET A 1 -15.58 -6.09 47.76
N ALA A 2 -14.82 -6.21 46.67
CA ALA A 2 -14.52 -5.06 45.81
C ALA A 2 -15.79 -4.64 45.06
N LYS A 3 -16.15 -3.35 45.13
CA LYS A 3 -17.28 -2.78 44.42
C LYS A 3 -16.82 -2.52 42.99
N ASN A 4 -17.18 -3.38 42.05
CA ASN A 4 -16.88 -3.18 40.62
C ASN A 4 -17.56 -1.89 40.15
N ALA A 5 -16.84 -0.77 40.22
CA ALA A 5 -17.35 0.54 39.86
C ALA A 5 -17.78 0.51 38.40
N ARG A 6 -19.07 0.75 38.15
CA ARG A 6 -19.65 0.79 36.81
C ARG A 6 -18.83 1.78 35.97
N PRO A 7 -18.41 1.42 34.74
CA PRO A 7 -17.66 2.32 33.88
C PRO A 7 -18.39 3.66 33.77
N THR A 8 -17.65 4.77 33.90
CA THR A 8 -18.21 6.11 33.71
C THR A 8 -18.80 6.25 32.31
N ALA A 9 -19.77 7.15 32.14
CA ALA A 9 -20.44 7.35 30.85
C ALA A 9 -19.44 7.62 29.70
N HIS A 10 -18.38 8.36 29.99
CA HIS A 10 -17.28 8.62 29.04
C HIS A 10 -16.55 7.34 28.59
N LYS A 11 -16.30 6.40 29.50
CA LYS A 11 -15.64 5.13 29.15
C LYS A 11 -16.51 4.31 28.18
N ARG A 12 -17.83 4.24 28.43
CA ARG A 12 -18.76 3.52 27.54
C ARG A 12 -18.85 4.18 26.16
N ALA A 13 -18.89 5.52 26.10
CA ALA A 13 -18.90 6.25 24.84
C ALA A 13 -17.62 5.98 24.02
N ARG A 14 -16.46 6.01 24.68
CA ARG A 14 -15.16 5.73 24.03
C ARG A 14 -15.04 4.29 23.54
N GLU A 15 -15.55 3.32 24.30
CA GLU A 15 -15.58 1.90 23.89
C GLU A 15 -16.51 1.71 22.69
N LYS A 16 -17.71 2.30 22.72
CA LYS A 16 -18.66 2.25 21.60
C LYS A 16 -18.06 2.83 20.32
N ALA A 17 -17.44 4.02 20.41
CA ALA A 17 -16.78 4.65 19.25
C ALA A 17 -15.62 3.81 18.68
N GLN A 18 -14.85 3.13 19.53
CA GLN A 18 -13.80 2.22 19.07
C GLN A 18 -14.38 0.99 18.37
N GLN A 19 -15.44 0.40 18.92
CA GLN A 19 -16.11 -0.75 18.29
C GLN A 19 -16.72 -0.38 16.95
N GLU A 20 -17.37 0.78 16.84
CA GLU A 20 -17.94 1.28 15.58
C GLU A 20 -16.86 1.48 14.50
N ARG A 21 -15.74 2.13 14.84
CA ARG A 21 -14.59 2.30 13.92
C ARG A 21 -13.99 0.97 13.47
N GLN A 22 -13.90 0.00 14.38
CA GLN A 22 -13.38 -1.33 14.04
C GLN A 22 -14.34 -2.08 13.09
N LYS A 23 -15.65 -2.00 13.33
CA LYS A 23 -16.67 -2.59 12.46
C LYS A 23 -16.64 -1.96 11.07
N GLU A 24 -16.61 -0.63 10.97
CA GLU A 24 -16.52 0.09 9.70
C GLU A 24 -15.25 -0.31 8.93
N LYS A 25 -14.11 -0.36 9.60
CA LYS A 25 -12.85 -0.79 8.97
C LYS A 25 -12.91 -2.24 8.50
N ALA A 26 -13.58 -3.12 9.25
CA ALA A 26 -13.76 -4.50 8.85
C ALA A 26 -14.68 -4.61 7.61
N GLN A 27 -15.79 -3.87 7.58
CA GLN A 27 -16.70 -3.79 6.43
C GLN A 27 -15.97 -3.29 5.19
N ARG A 28 -15.25 -2.16 5.28
CA ARG A 28 -14.47 -1.62 4.16
C ARG A 28 -13.43 -2.60 3.64
N ARG A 29 -12.80 -3.40 4.52
CA ARG A 29 -11.86 -4.45 4.11
C ARG A 29 -12.55 -5.60 3.39
N ALA A 30 -13.73 -6.01 3.84
CA ALA A 30 -14.52 -7.05 3.18
C ALA A 30 -14.95 -6.59 1.78
N GLU A 31 -15.53 -5.40 1.67
CA GLU A 31 -15.91 -4.79 0.38
C GLU A 31 -14.73 -4.66 -0.58
N ALA A 32 -13.55 -4.23 -0.09
CA ALA A 32 -12.35 -4.14 -0.91
C ALA A 32 -11.85 -5.52 -1.38
N ARG A 33 -11.99 -6.56 -0.56
CA ARG A 33 -11.66 -7.93 -0.95
C ARG A 33 -12.63 -8.45 -2.01
N GLU A 34 -13.93 -8.26 -1.80
CA GLU A 34 -14.96 -8.63 -2.76
C GLU A 34 -14.76 -7.92 -4.09
N ARG A 35 -14.57 -6.59 -4.08
CA ARG A 35 -14.27 -5.81 -5.28
C ARG A 35 -13.03 -6.32 -6.01
N ARG A 36 -11.96 -6.66 -5.30
CA ARG A 36 -10.75 -7.22 -5.91
C ARG A 36 -10.97 -8.62 -6.49
N ALA A 37 -11.80 -9.44 -5.84
CA ALA A 37 -12.12 -10.78 -6.31
C ALA A 37 -13.07 -10.76 -7.52
N SER A 38 -13.99 -9.79 -7.57
CA SER A 38 -14.93 -9.60 -8.68
C SER A 38 -14.35 -8.77 -9.83
N ALA A 39 -13.26 -8.04 -9.60
CA ALA A 39 -12.62 -7.27 -10.65
C ALA A 39 -12.13 -8.23 -11.75
N PRO A 40 -12.41 -7.93 -13.03
CA PRO A 40 -11.82 -8.70 -14.11
C PRO A 40 -10.30 -8.66 -13.96
N ARG A 41 -9.65 -9.80 -14.16
CA ARG A 41 -8.20 -9.83 -14.29
C ARG A 41 -7.86 -8.91 -15.46
N GLN A 42 -6.96 -7.96 -15.25
CA GLN A 42 -6.38 -7.16 -16.34
C GLN A 42 -5.96 -8.15 -17.42
N THR A 43 -6.45 -7.94 -18.63
CA THR A 43 -6.09 -8.75 -19.79
C THR A 43 -4.58 -8.73 -19.94
N ALA A 44 -3.98 -9.83 -20.38
CA ALA A 44 -2.53 -9.95 -20.55
C ALA A 44 -1.93 -9.02 -21.63
N ASP A 45 -2.76 -8.15 -22.22
CA ASP A 45 -2.26 -7.03 -23.03
C ASP A 45 -1.52 -6.07 -22.09
N GLU A 46 -0.22 -5.94 -22.34
CA GLU A 46 0.65 -5.01 -21.67
C GLU A 46 0.09 -3.59 -21.84
N ASP A 47 0.00 -2.83 -20.75
CA ASP A 47 -0.47 -1.45 -20.81
C ASP A 47 0.44 -0.67 -21.79
N PRO A 48 -0.10 0.04 -22.80
CA PRO A 48 0.72 0.80 -23.75
C PRO A 48 1.70 1.76 -23.07
N ASP A 49 1.37 2.26 -21.88
CA ASP A 49 2.25 3.15 -21.11
C ASP A 49 3.37 2.40 -20.37
N LEU A 50 3.20 1.11 -20.07
CA LEU A 50 4.19 0.27 -19.37
C LEU A 50 4.94 -0.67 -20.33
N ALA A 51 4.48 -0.81 -21.57
CA ALA A 51 5.10 -1.65 -22.57
C ALA A 51 6.58 -1.28 -22.78
N GLY A 52 7.46 -2.27 -22.66
CA GLY A 52 8.92 -2.08 -22.81
C GLY A 52 9.65 -1.51 -21.58
N MET A 53 8.96 -1.21 -20.48
CA MET A 53 9.63 -0.84 -19.22
C MET A 53 10.25 -2.07 -18.56
N ARG A 54 11.52 -1.96 -18.18
CA ARG A 54 12.24 -3.03 -17.49
C ARG A 54 12.29 -2.73 -16.00
N PRO A 55 11.93 -3.69 -15.11
CA PRO A 55 12.14 -3.52 -13.68
C PRO A 55 13.62 -3.32 -13.36
N GLY A 56 13.93 -2.29 -12.56
CA GLY A 56 15.29 -1.98 -12.13
C GLY A 56 15.70 -0.55 -12.48
N PRO A 57 16.96 -0.17 -12.17
CA PRO A 57 17.51 1.12 -12.60
C PRO A 57 17.53 1.20 -14.13
N GLN A 58 16.99 2.28 -14.69
CA GLN A 58 17.10 2.55 -16.12
C GLN A 58 18.58 2.77 -16.47
N PRO A 59 19.13 2.14 -17.52
CA PRO A 59 20.48 2.44 -17.97
C PRO A 59 20.64 3.94 -18.25
N PRO A 60 21.83 4.50 -17.99
CA PRO A 60 22.11 5.88 -18.38
C PRO A 60 21.87 6.02 -19.89
N PRO A 61 21.21 7.10 -20.32
CA PRO A 61 20.95 7.30 -21.74
C PRO A 61 22.24 7.69 -22.48
N ASP A 62 22.32 7.40 -23.77
CA ASP A 62 23.49 7.64 -24.62
C ASP A 62 24.01 9.09 -24.56
N TRP A 63 23.13 10.07 -24.33
CA TRP A 63 23.50 11.48 -24.17
C TRP A 63 24.18 11.81 -22.83
N LEU A 64 24.08 10.94 -21.84
CA LEU A 64 24.71 11.06 -20.52
C LEU A 64 26.07 10.35 -20.47
N GLU A 65 26.37 9.46 -21.42
CA GLU A 65 27.63 8.70 -21.46
C GLU A 65 28.87 9.53 -21.83
N ILE A 66 28.67 10.77 -22.30
CA ILE A 66 29.76 11.65 -22.77
C ILE A 66 30.65 12.14 -21.61
N ASP A 67 30.18 12.08 -20.36
CA ASP A 67 30.85 12.71 -19.21
C ASP A 67 31.30 11.72 -18.10
N SER A 68 31.37 10.41 -18.39
CA SER A 68 31.92 9.45 -17.43
C SER A 68 33.42 9.24 -17.65
N PRO A 69 34.32 9.90 -16.87
CA PRO A 69 35.72 9.53 -16.88
C PRO A 69 35.84 8.10 -16.32
N SER A 70 36.09 7.18 -17.24
CA SER A 70 36.65 5.84 -17.03
C SER A 70 37.40 5.75 -15.70
N SER A 71 36.79 5.12 -14.69
CA SER A 71 37.51 4.62 -13.52
C SER A 71 38.40 3.45 -13.93
N LYS A 72 39.50 3.78 -14.59
CA LYS A 72 40.71 2.99 -14.59
C LYS A 72 41.58 3.62 -13.52
N ASP A 73 41.72 2.95 -12.40
CA ASP A 73 42.96 2.93 -11.62
C ASP A 73 42.85 1.74 -10.66
N GLU A 74 43.30 0.59 -11.18
CA GLU A 74 43.85 -0.48 -10.35
C GLU A 74 45.19 0.03 -9.77
N HIS A 75 45.36 -0.03 -8.45
CA HIS A 75 46.66 -0.26 -7.81
C HIS A 75 46.51 -0.75 -6.37
#